data_AF-A0A8B4IDW7-F1
#
_entry.id   AF-A0A8B4IDW7-F1
#
_cell.length_a   1.000
_cell.length_b   1.000
_cell.length_c   1.000
_cell.angle_alpha   90.00
_cell.angle_beta   90.00
_cell.angle_gamma   90.00
#
_symmetry.space_group_name_H-M   'P 1'
#
loop_
_entity.id
_entity.type
_entity.pdbx_description
1 polymer ?
#
loop_
_entity_poly.entity_id
_entity_poly.type
_entity_poly.pdbx_seq_one_letter_code
_entity_poly.pdbx_strand_id
1 'polypeptide(L)'
;MTPGYIYVLQNELFGPYVVKIGLTTLEPDLRALQLYSGSSGVPTPFDIFTAYSVGDCKLAEKTIHKRLKAFRINGRREFFRSAPSVAASLAYETCAEINNRLGLTPPEPFILKMKKSKNNRKATEEIERKITLPEDSFRSVKIELHKLRASPPGISKLTPEQEDRIKVVAMLLSNIYPSALQDWLEDFTRDRTPERELCIWEHITKAYLTIEEIEIASDDFKLEAFALLLLRSTSTTAEVLADMTLRHFTYKSAKRLLQAYELKPKPLLVTTKRPVWATINLN
;
A
#
# COMPACT_ATOMS: atom_id res chain seq x y z
N MET A 1 6.62 -8.49 -29.09
CA MET A 1 6.91 -9.81 -28.50
C MET A 1 8.41 -9.90 -28.24
N THR A 2 8.80 -9.96 -26.97
CA THR A 2 10.17 -10.22 -26.53
C THR A 2 10.06 -11.13 -25.31
N PRO A 3 10.22 -12.45 -25.47
CA PRO A 3 10.16 -13.38 -24.34
C PRO A 3 11.27 -13.10 -23.33
N GLY A 4 11.00 -13.40 -22.07
CA GLY A 4 11.96 -13.22 -20.97
C GLY A 4 11.31 -13.42 -19.61
N TYR A 5 11.87 -12.79 -18.59
CA TYR A 5 11.34 -12.82 -17.23
C TYR A 5 11.07 -11.40 -16.72
N ILE A 6 10.07 -11.26 -15.85
CA ILE A 6 9.97 -10.16 -14.89
C ILE A 6 10.51 -10.65 -13.55
N TYR A 7 11.40 -9.89 -12.91
CA TYR A 7 11.86 -10.14 -11.55
C TYR A 7 11.32 -9.12 -10.56
N VAL A 8 11.25 -9.53 -9.29
CA VAL A 8 11.15 -8.65 -8.11
C VAL A 8 12.40 -8.89 -7.28
N LEU A 9 13.22 -7.84 -7.12
CA LEU A 9 14.43 -7.86 -6.31
C LEU A 9 14.23 -7.06 -5.03
N GLN A 10 14.89 -7.51 -3.96
CA GLN A 10 15.08 -6.74 -2.72
C GLN A 10 16.57 -6.48 -2.48
N ASN A 11 16.85 -5.47 -1.66
CA ASN A 11 18.16 -5.23 -1.08
C ASN A 11 17.95 -4.85 0.39
N GLU A 12 18.64 -5.52 1.30
CA GLU A 12 18.46 -5.37 2.75
C GLU A 12 18.64 -3.93 3.25
N LEU A 13 19.53 -3.15 2.61
CA LEU A 13 19.87 -1.78 3.01
C LEU A 13 18.93 -0.71 2.45
N PHE A 14 17.92 -1.09 1.67
CA PHE A 14 16.88 -0.16 1.17
C PHE A 14 15.58 -0.22 2.00
N GLY A 15 15.47 -1.12 2.98
CA GLY A 15 14.29 -1.32 3.82
C GLY A 15 13.27 -2.31 3.20
N PRO A 16 12.41 -2.95 4.00
CA PRO A 16 11.62 -4.12 3.58
C PRO A 16 10.68 -3.83 2.41
N TYR A 17 10.12 -2.62 2.35
CA TYR A 17 9.19 -2.20 1.31
C TYR A 17 9.82 -1.62 0.04
N VAL A 18 11.15 -1.64 -0.10
CA VAL A 18 11.79 -1.12 -1.32
C VAL A 18 12.16 -2.26 -2.26
N VAL A 19 11.27 -2.52 -3.21
CA VAL A 19 11.47 -3.51 -4.27
C VAL A 19 11.95 -2.86 -5.56
N LYS A 20 12.85 -3.52 -6.28
CA LYS A 20 13.14 -3.23 -7.69
C LYS A 20 12.38 -4.22 -8.59
N ILE A 21 11.63 -3.70 -9.55
CA ILE A 21 10.85 -4.52 -10.49
C ILE A 21 11.30 -4.20 -11.92
N GLY A 22 11.73 -5.22 -12.68
CA GLY A 22 12.14 -5.02 -14.07
C GLY A 22 12.30 -6.31 -14.86
N LEU A 23 12.68 -6.18 -16.12
CA LEU A 23 12.79 -7.28 -17.07
C LEU A 23 14.22 -7.81 -17.27
N THR A 24 14.29 -9.04 -17.79
CA THR A 24 15.50 -9.67 -18.34
C THR A 24 15.16 -10.62 -19.49
N THR A 25 16.06 -10.75 -20.46
CA THR A 25 16.04 -11.83 -21.48
C THR A 25 17.11 -12.90 -21.21
N LEU A 26 17.88 -12.74 -20.13
CA LEU A 26 18.84 -13.70 -19.56
C LEU A 26 18.23 -14.32 -18.28
N GLU A 27 18.87 -15.34 -17.70
CA GLU A 27 18.48 -15.88 -16.40
C GLU A 27 18.47 -14.76 -15.30
N PRO A 28 17.44 -14.71 -14.41
CA PRO A 28 17.30 -13.64 -13.42
C PRO A 28 18.48 -13.45 -12.46
N ASP A 29 19.18 -14.53 -12.08
CA ASP A 29 20.36 -14.51 -11.20
C ASP A 29 21.57 -13.86 -11.87
N LEU A 30 21.86 -14.20 -13.13
CA LEU A 30 22.84 -13.50 -13.95
C LEU A 30 22.51 -12.01 -14.05
N ARG A 31 21.23 -11.64 -14.17
CA ARG A 31 20.82 -10.23 -14.22
C ARG A 31 20.96 -9.51 -12.88
N ALA A 32 20.62 -10.14 -11.76
CA ALA A 32 20.81 -9.58 -10.42
C ALA A 32 22.30 -9.33 -10.15
N LEU A 33 23.18 -10.28 -10.52
CA LEU A 33 24.63 -10.13 -10.41
C LEU A 33 25.17 -8.96 -11.26
N GLN A 34 24.71 -8.82 -12.51
CA GLN A 34 25.07 -7.67 -13.38
C GLN A 34 24.62 -6.31 -12.80
N LEU A 35 23.46 -6.25 -12.15
CA LEU A 35 22.93 -5.02 -11.57
C LEU A 35 23.74 -4.54 -10.35
N TYR A 36 24.32 -5.49 -9.61
CA TYR A 36 25.26 -5.21 -8.52
C TYR A 36 26.65 -4.85 -9.05
N SER A 37 27.29 -5.73 -9.84
CA SER A 37 28.67 -5.52 -10.30
C SER A 37 28.83 -4.36 -11.30
N GLY A 38 27.78 -4.05 -12.08
CA GLY A 38 27.75 -2.97 -13.05
C GLY A 38 27.33 -1.61 -12.50
N SER A 39 27.11 -1.45 -11.18
CA SER A 39 26.66 -0.18 -10.61
C SER A 39 27.26 0.13 -9.24
N SER A 40 28.19 1.08 -9.20
CA SER A 40 28.84 1.60 -7.98
C SER A 40 27.90 2.32 -6.99
N GLY A 41 26.60 2.38 -7.29
CA GLY A 41 25.56 2.96 -6.44
C GLY A 41 24.69 1.92 -5.71
N VAL A 42 25.07 0.65 -5.68
CA VAL A 42 24.36 -0.42 -4.95
C VAL A 42 25.31 -1.02 -3.90
N PRO A 43 25.04 -0.85 -2.58
CA PRO A 43 26.01 -1.17 -1.53
C PRO A 43 26.16 -2.66 -1.22
N THR A 44 25.11 -3.45 -1.41
CA THR A 44 25.11 -4.92 -1.22
C THR A 44 24.39 -5.60 -2.40
N PRO A 45 24.50 -6.94 -2.58
CA PRO A 45 23.81 -7.65 -3.66
C PRO A 45 22.28 -7.47 -3.65
N PHE A 46 21.63 -7.88 -4.75
CA PHE A 46 20.18 -8.01 -4.82
C PHE A 46 19.76 -9.45 -4.60
N ASP A 47 18.83 -9.67 -3.68
CA ASP A 47 18.11 -10.94 -3.53
C ASP A 47 16.94 -10.99 -4.52
N ILE A 48 16.75 -12.13 -5.16
CA ILE A 48 15.58 -12.39 -6.03
C ILE A 48 14.46 -12.93 -5.14
N PHE A 49 13.45 -12.09 -4.88
CA PHE A 49 12.25 -12.51 -4.16
C PHE A 49 11.38 -13.41 -5.03
N THR A 50 11.26 -13.08 -6.33
CA THR A 50 10.66 -13.95 -7.35
C THR A 50 11.08 -13.51 -8.75
N ALA A 51 10.93 -14.40 -9.73
CA ALA A 51 10.87 -14.03 -11.15
C ALA A 51 9.94 -14.96 -11.92
N TYR A 52 9.25 -14.43 -12.94
CA TYR A 52 8.18 -15.10 -13.69
C TYR A 52 8.42 -15.02 -15.20
N SER A 53 8.26 -16.13 -15.92
CA SER A 53 8.40 -16.21 -17.38
C SER A 53 7.23 -15.56 -18.13
N VAL A 54 7.52 -14.80 -19.20
CA VAL A 54 6.49 -14.07 -19.97
C VAL A 54 6.86 -13.88 -21.45
N GLY A 55 5.87 -14.01 -22.33
CA GLY A 55 6.04 -13.91 -23.80
C GLY A 55 6.32 -12.49 -24.34
N ASP A 56 5.98 -11.45 -23.59
CA ASP A 56 6.45 -10.09 -23.83
C ASP A 56 6.81 -9.38 -22.51
N CYS A 57 8.09 -9.46 -22.13
CA CYS A 57 8.59 -8.88 -20.89
C CYS A 57 8.60 -7.34 -20.92
N LYS A 58 8.65 -6.72 -22.11
CA LYS A 58 8.59 -5.24 -22.26
C LYS A 58 7.18 -4.73 -22.02
N LEU A 59 6.16 -5.44 -22.51
CA LEU A 59 4.77 -5.15 -22.21
C LEU A 59 4.44 -5.40 -20.73
N ALA A 60 4.95 -6.51 -20.15
CA ALA A 60 4.73 -6.85 -18.75
C ALA A 60 5.34 -5.80 -17.80
N GLU A 61 6.61 -5.44 -17.99
CA GLU A 61 7.30 -4.42 -17.18
C GLU A 61 6.58 -3.07 -17.26
N LYS A 62 6.29 -2.58 -18.48
CA LYS A 62 5.57 -1.32 -18.70
C LYS A 62 4.19 -1.32 -18.03
N THR A 63 3.50 -2.46 -18.04
CA THR A 63 2.20 -2.61 -17.38
C THR A 63 2.36 -2.55 -15.86
N ILE A 64 3.22 -3.37 -15.25
CA ILE A 64 3.45 -3.38 -13.79
C ILE A 64 3.91 -2.00 -13.28
N HIS A 65 4.80 -1.33 -14.03
CA HIS A 65 5.25 0.04 -13.73
C HIS A 65 4.13 1.09 -13.80
N LYS A 66 3.06 0.82 -14.58
CA LYS A 66 1.83 1.63 -14.59
C LYS A 66 0.97 1.33 -13.36
N ARG A 67 0.70 0.06 -13.06
CA ARG A 67 -0.08 -0.38 -11.88
C ARG A 67 0.50 0.19 -10.58
N LEU A 68 1.82 0.13 -10.42
CA LEU A 68 2.56 0.65 -9.27
C LEU A 68 3.03 2.11 -9.41
N LYS A 69 2.54 2.88 -10.39
CA LYS A 69 3.00 4.25 -10.69
C LYS A 69 2.94 5.17 -9.47
N ALA A 70 1.88 5.10 -8.68
CA ALA A 70 1.70 5.92 -7.48
C ALA A 70 2.77 5.66 -6.40
N PHE A 71 3.29 4.44 -6.35
CA PHE A 71 4.27 3.93 -5.37
C PHE A 71 5.73 4.01 -5.84
N ARG A 72 5.98 4.55 -7.03
CA ARG A 72 7.33 4.64 -7.63
C ARG A 72 8.19 5.68 -6.92
N ILE A 73 9.26 5.24 -6.27
CA ILE A 73 10.12 6.08 -5.40
C ILE A 73 10.88 7.15 -6.19
N ASN A 74 11.24 6.86 -7.43
CA ASN A 74 11.89 7.81 -8.33
C ASN A 74 11.41 7.55 -9.77
N GLY A 75 10.81 8.55 -10.42
CA GLY A 75 10.25 8.42 -11.76
C GLY A 75 11.23 7.99 -12.86
N ARG A 76 12.54 8.15 -12.65
CA ARG A 76 13.61 7.72 -13.58
C ARG A 76 14.24 6.36 -13.24
N ARG A 77 13.80 5.70 -12.15
CA ARG A 77 14.37 4.43 -11.65
C ARG A 77 13.25 3.43 -11.38
N GLU A 78 13.58 2.17 -11.21
CA GLU A 78 12.63 1.05 -11.25
C GLU A 78 12.33 0.50 -9.84
N PHE A 79 12.31 1.41 -8.86
CA PHE A 79 12.13 1.11 -7.44
C PHE A 79 10.76 1.60 -6.97
N PHE A 80 10.07 0.76 -6.23
CA PHE A 80 8.69 0.96 -5.78
C PHE A 80 8.57 0.68 -4.29
N ARG A 81 7.73 1.45 -3.59
CA ARG A 81 7.41 1.27 -2.17
C ARG A 81 6.21 0.32 -2.05
N SER A 82 6.48 -0.97 -1.89
CA SER A 82 5.48 -2.05 -1.96
C SER A 82 5.95 -3.26 -1.16
N ALA A 83 5.02 -4.03 -0.57
CA ALA A 83 5.34 -5.33 0.03
C ALA A 83 5.84 -6.30 -1.05
N PRO A 84 6.93 -7.07 -0.81
CA PRO A 84 7.49 -8.00 -1.80
C PRO A 84 6.48 -9.04 -2.30
N SER A 85 5.64 -9.55 -1.39
CA SER A 85 4.51 -10.43 -1.69
C SER A 85 3.49 -9.79 -2.64
N VAL A 86 3.09 -8.53 -2.40
CA VAL A 86 2.15 -7.80 -3.25
C VAL A 86 2.78 -7.50 -4.62
N ALA A 87 4.05 -7.08 -4.66
CA ALA A 87 4.78 -6.89 -5.91
C ALA A 87 4.89 -8.19 -6.73
N ALA A 88 5.14 -9.33 -6.07
CA ALA A 88 5.14 -10.65 -6.69
C ALA A 88 3.78 -11.05 -7.25
N SER A 89 2.69 -10.89 -6.49
CA SER A 89 1.33 -11.19 -6.95
C SER A 89 0.93 -10.35 -8.17
N LEU A 90 1.23 -9.05 -8.17
CA LEU A 90 0.98 -8.15 -9.30
C LEU A 90 1.83 -8.52 -10.53
N ALA A 91 3.08 -8.95 -10.33
CA ALA A 91 3.94 -9.42 -11.41
C ALA A 91 3.43 -10.74 -12.01
N TYR A 92 3.07 -11.72 -11.17
CA TYR A 92 2.50 -13.00 -11.61
C TYR A 92 1.22 -12.79 -12.42
N GLU A 93 0.26 -12.02 -11.89
CA GLU A 93 -1.00 -11.72 -12.57
C GLU A 93 -0.77 -11.07 -13.95
N THR A 94 0.10 -10.06 -14.02
CA THR A 94 0.36 -9.35 -15.27
C THR A 94 1.05 -10.25 -16.30
N CYS A 95 1.97 -11.12 -15.87
CA CYS A 95 2.59 -12.11 -16.75
C CYS A 95 1.59 -13.19 -17.20
N ALA A 96 0.67 -13.61 -16.32
CA ALA A 96 -0.35 -14.61 -16.63
C ALA A 96 -1.39 -14.10 -17.63
N GLU A 97 -1.86 -12.86 -17.48
CA GLU A 97 -2.70 -12.19 -18.47
C GLU A 97 -2.04 -12.14 -19.85
N ILE A 98 -0.76 -11.76 -19.90
CA ILE A 98 0.00 -11.63 -21.16
C ILE A 98 0.22 -13.00 -21.79
N ASN A 99 0.61 -14.02 -21.02
CA ASN A 99 0.79 -15.37 -21.54
C ASN A 99 -0.53 -15.96 -22.07
N ASN A 100 -1.63 -15.80 -21.33
CA ASN A 100 -2.96 -16.25 -21.75
C ASN A 100 -3.40 -15.58 -23.07
N ARG A 101 -3.22 -14.25 -23.21
CA ARG A 101 -3.48 -13.50 -24.46
C ARG A 101 -2.60 -13.95 -25.64
N LEU A 102 -1.50 -14.67 -25.39
CA LEU A 102 -0.55 -15.19 -26.38
C LEU A 102 -0.68 -16.71 -26.58
N GLY A 103 -1.62 -17.40 -25.92
CA GLY A 103 -1.75 -18.86 -25.97
C GLY A 103 -0.61 -19.62 -25.29
N LEU A 104 0.11 -18.97 -24.38
CA LEU A 104 1.24 -19.55 -23.63
C LEU A 104 0.79 -20.08 -22.26
N THR A 105 1.61 -20.93 -21.66
CA THR A 105 1.39 -21.45 -20.30
C THR A 105 1.44 -20.36 -19.23
N PRO A 106 0.81 -20.60 -18.05
CA PRO A 106 0.95 -19.71 -16.89
C PRO A 106 2.43 -19.47 -16.51
N PRO A 107 2.77 -18.33 -15.89
CA PRO A 107 4.17 -17.97 -15.63
C PRO A 107 4.82 -18.94 -14.64
N GLU A 108 5.91 -19.56 -15.04
CA GLU A 108 6.68 -20.43 -14.16
C GLU A 108 7.58 -19.59 -13.24
N PRO A 109 7.60 -19.88 -11.92
CA PRO A 109 8.51 -19.20 -10.99
C PRO A 109 9.95 -19.71 -11.18
N PHE A 110 10.90 -18.81 -11.36
CA PHE A 110 12.32 -19.15 -11.50
C PHE A 110 12.89 -19.69 -10.17
N ILE A 111 13.16 -20.99 -10.11
CA ILE A 111 13.71 -21.65 -8.92
C ILE A 111 15.22 -21.43 -8.85
N LEU A 112 15.66 -20.65 -7.86
CA LEU A 112 17.08 -20.43 -7.56
C LEU A 112 17.78 -21.75 -7.19
N LYS A 113 18.88 -22.07 -7.89
CA LYS A 113 19.80 -23.18 -7.55
C LYS A 113 20.61 -22.84 -6.29
N MET A 114 19.97 -22.90 -5.12
CA MET A 114 20.55 -22.42 -3.86
C MET A 114 21.87 -23.11 -3.48
N LYS A 115 22.90 -22.31 -3.20
CA LYS A 115 23.92 -22.69 -2.21
C LYS A 115 23.28 -22.63 -0.82
N LYS A 116 23.41 -23.69 -0.03
CA LYS A 116 22.80 -23.80 1.31
C LYS A 116 23.38 -22.76 2.27
N SER A 117 22.64 -21.71 2.59
CA SER A 117 22.81 -21.00 3.85
C SER A 117 22.21 -21.84 4.99
N LYS A 118 22.91 -21.94 6.13
CA LYS A 118 22.37 -22.56 7.35
C LYS A 118 21.78 -21.46 8.23
N ASN A 119 20.53 -21.62 8.65
CA ASN A 119 20.03 -20.93 9.84
C ASN A 119 19.07 -21.83 10.62
N ASN A 120 19.12 -21.72 11.95
CA ASN A 120 18.35 -22.57 12.86
C ASN A 120 16.89 -22.13 12.98
N ARG A 121 15.98 -23.09 13.21
CA ARG A 121 14.58 -22.85 13.60
C ARG A 121 14.34 -23.29 15.04
N LYS A 122 13.89 -22.36 15.88
CA LYS A 122 13.09 -22.53 17.11
C LYS A 122 12.44 -21.17 17.41
N ALA A 123 11.19 -21.05 17.85
CA ALA A 123 10.09 -22.03 17.93
C ALA A 123 8.75 -21.28 17.85
N THR A 124 7.63 -21.99 17.75
CA THR A 124 6.26 -21.44 17.70
C THR A 124 5.48 -21.67 19.02
N GLU A 125 4.27 -21.11 19.07
CA GLU A 125 3.17 -21.32 20.06
C GLU A 125 3.18 -20.42 21.32
N GLU A 126 1.98 -20.20 21.90
CA GLU A 126 1.73 -19.24 22.99
C GLU A 126 0.45 -18.37 22.84
N ILE A 127 -0.78 -18.91 22.91
CA ILE A 127 -2.04 -18.18 22.64
C ILE A 127 -2.87 -17.88 23.92
N GLU A 128 -3.22 -16.59 24.09
CA GLU A 128 -4.29 -15.98 24.91
C GLU A 128 -4.42 -16.24 26.45
N ARG A 129 -4.56 -15.13 27.21
CA ARG A 129 -5.90 -14.69 27.70
C ARG A 129 -5.98 -13.33 28.41
N LYS A 130 -7.12 -12.66 28.17
CA LYS A 130 -7.88 -11.71 29.02
C LYS A 130 -7.23 -10.39 29.49
N ILE A 131 -7.90 -9.29 29.14
CA ILE A 131 -7.89 -8.00 29.87
C ILE A 131 -9.34 -7.57 30.14
N THR A 132 -9.58 -6.85 31.25
CA THR A 132 -10.84 -6.16 31.56
C THR A 132 -10.52 -5.00 32.52
N LEU A 133 -11.08 -3.80 32.30
CA LEU A 133 -11.37 -2.67 33.24
C LEU A 133 -11.60 -1.35 32.42
N PRO A 134 -12.12 -0.24 32.99
CA PRO A 134 -13.10 0.63 32.30
C PRO A 134 -12.62 2.03 31.80
N GLU A 135 -13.60 2.81 31.35
CA GLU A 135 -13.61 4.23 30.90
C GLU A 135 -13.19 5.23 32.01
N ASP A 136 -12.91 6.54 31.80
CA ASP A 136 -12.88 7.44 30.62
C ASP A 136 -11.74 8.48 30.85
N SER A 137 -11.50 9.66 30.23
CA SER A 137 -12.24 10.49 29.26
C SER A 137 -11.32 11.41 28.44
N PHE A 138 -11.84 11.89 27.29
CA PHE A 138 -11.24 12.96 26.48
C PHE A 138 -12.30 13.86 25.85
N ARG A 139 -12.02 15.16 25.69
CA ARG A 139 -12.87 16.12 24.98
C ARG A 139 -12.15 16.80 23.80
N SER A 140 -12.49 16.35 22.60
CA SER A 140 -12.53 17.16 21.38
C SER A 140 -13.94 17.03 20.78
N VAL A 141 -14.35 17.94 19.88
CA VAL A 141 -15.74 17.98 19.38
C VAL A 141 -15.99 16.87 18.36
N LYS A 142 -16.46 15.72 18.84
CA LYS A 142 -16.83 14.56 18.02
C LYS A 142 -18.06 14.85 17.16
N ILE A 143 -17.98 14.50 15.87
CA ILE A 143 -19.16 14.01 15.15
C ILE A 143 -19.31 12.53 15.52
N GLU A 144 -20.49 12.14 16.01
CA GLU A 144 -20.74 10.73 16.33
C GLU A 144 -20.79 9.88 15.06
N LEU A 145 -19.90 8.90 14.95
CA LEU A 145 -19.72 8.10 13.73
C LEU A 145 -21.02 7.40 13.29
N HIS A 146 -21.84 6.95 14.25
CA HIS A 146 -23.13 6.31 14.00
C HIS A 146 -24.24 7.27 13.50
N LYS A 147 -24.02 8.59 13.56
CA LYS A 147 -24.91 9.60 12.94
C LYS A 147 -24.56 9.87 11.48
N LEU A 148 -23.40 9.39 11.00
CA LEU A 148 -23.07 9.37 9.59
C LEU A 148 -23.87 8.25 8.90
N ARG A 149 -24.58 8.60 7.83
CA ARG A 149 -25.12 7.61 6.89
C ARG A 149 -24.20 7.56 5.69
N ALA A 150 -23.67 6.39 5.38
CA ALA A 150 -22.95 6.16 4.13
C ALA A 150 -23.85 6.52 2.94
N SER A 151 -23.26 7.13 1.90
CA SER A 151 -23.97 7.34 0.65
C SER A 151 -24.31 5.98 0.00
N PRO A 152 -25.41 5.86 -0.76
CA PRO A 152 -25.68 4.64 -1.51
C PRO A 152 -24.54 4.33 -2.49
N PRO A 153 -24.28 3.06 -2.79
CA PRO A 153 -23.28 2.67 -3.79
C PRO A 153 -23.77 3.03 -5.21
N GLY A 154 -22.85 3.07 -6.17
CA GLY A 154 -23.14 3.39 -7.57
C GLY A 154 -23.40 4.88 -7.86
N ILE A 155 -22.99 5.79 -6.97
CA ILE A 155 -23.01 7.25 -7.22
C ILE A 155 -22.03 7.64 -8.34
N SER A 156 -20.94 6.89 -8.49
CA SER A 156 -20.01 6.98 -9.60
C SER A 156 -19.68 5.60 -10.17
N LYS A 157 -19.11 5.59 -11.37
CA LYS A 157 -18.57 4.39 -12.01
C LYS A 157 -17.04 4.49 -12.03
N LEU A 158 -16.38 3.45 -11.52
CA LEU A 158 -14.92 3.34 -11.57
C LEU A 158 -14.44 3.06 -13.00
N THR A 159 -13.22 3.49 -13.30
CA THR A 159 -12.48 3.06 -14.49
C THR A 159 -11.58 1.86 -14.16
N PRO A 160 -11.24 0.98 -15.11
CA PRO A 160 -10.36 -0.17 -14.84
C PRO A 160 -8.98 0.21 -14.27
N GLU A 161 -8.48 1.42 -14.54
CA GLU A 161 -7.25 1.94 -13.95
C GLU A 161 -7.42 2.37 -12.48
N GLN A 162 -8.63 2.77 -12.07
CA GLN A 162 -8.95 3.02 -10.66
C GLN A 162 -9.21 1.71 -9.92
N GLU A 163 -9.95 0.77 -10.50
CA GLU A 163 -10.20 -0.56 -9.92
C GLU A 163 -8.88 -1.29 -9.61
N ASP A 164 -7.91 -1.22 -10.52
CA ASP A 164 -6.56 -1.77 -10.33
C ASP A 164 -5.78 -1.06 -9.21
N ARG A 165 -5.79 0.28 -9.17
CA ARG A 165 -5.14 1.06 -8.10
C ARG A 165 -5.76 0.82 -6.72
N ILE A 166 -7.09 0.68 -6.66
CA ILE A 166 -7.84 0.29 -5.45
C ILE A 166 -7.39 -1.10 -5.00
N LYS A 167 -7.26 -2.06 -5.91
CA LYS A 167 -6.71 -3.39 -5.62
C LYS A 167 -5.29 -3.33 -5.05
N VAL A 168 -4.39 -2.52 -5.63
CA VAL A 168 -3.03 -2.34 -5.10
C VAL A 168 -3.06 -1.79 -3.67
N VAL A 169 -3.87 -0.77 -3.39
CA VAL A 169 -4.05 -0.20 -2.04
C VAL A 169 -4.60 -1.25 -1.07
N ALA A 170 -5.69 -1.94 -1.43
CA ALA A 170 -6.32 -2.96 -0.59
C ALA A 170 -5.35 -4.12 -0.26
N MET A 171 -4.54 -4.55 -1.23
CA MET A 171 -3.50 -5.57 -1.01
C MET A 171 -2.42 -5.07 -0.04
N LEU A 172 -1.93 -3.83 -0.18
CA LEU A 172 -0.90 -3.25 0.68
C LEU A 172 -1.38 -2.96 2.11
N LEU A 173 -2.66 -2.62 2.28
CA LEU A 173 -3.27 -2.34 3.59
C LEU A 173 -3.96 -3.55 4.23
N SER A 174 -4.03 -4.70 3.55
CA SER A 174 -4.74 -5.91 3.99
C SER A 174 -4.40 -6.38 5.42
N ASN A 175 -3.17 -6.13 5.90
CA ASN A 175 -2.71 -6.51 7.23
C ASN A 175 -3.20 -5.56 8.36
N ILE A 176 -3.79 -4.41 8.03
CA ILE A 176 -4.36 -3.44 9.00
C ILE A 176 -5.81 -3.05 8.69
N TYR A 177 -6.29 -3.33 7.47
CA TYR A 177 -7.67 -3.14 7.05
C TYR A 177 -8.12 -4.37 6.23
N PRO A 178 -8.30 -5.52 6.90
CA PRO A 178 -8.76 -6.75 6.25
C PRO A 178 -10.23 -6.63 5.85
N SER A 179 -10.47 -6.36 4.57
CA SER A 179 -11.79 -6.26 3.93
C SER A 179 -11.69 -6.81 2.50
N ALA A 180 -12.79 -7.33 1.95
CA ALA A 180 -12.77 -7.92 0.63
C ALA A 180 -12.57 -6.84 -0.44
N LEU A 181 -11.92 -7.21 -1.56
CA LEU A 181 -11.73 -6.28 -2.68
C LEU A 181 -13.06 -5.74 -3.21
N GLN A 182 -14.13 -6.53 -3.14
CA GLN A 182 -15.47 -6.09 -3.56
C GLN A 182 -16.04 -4.98 -2.66
N ASP A 183 -15.79 -5.02 -1.35
CA ASP A 183 -16.23 -4.00 -0.41
C ASP A 183 -15.48 -2.68 -0.68
N TRP A 184 -14.15 -2.76 -0.83
CA TRP A 184 -13.29 -1.63 -1.24
C TRP A 184 -13.78 -0.99 -2.53
N LEU A 185 -14.11 -1.79 -3.55
CA LEU A 185 -14.64 -1.29 -4.82
C LEU A 185 -16.02 -0.66 -4.65
N GLU A 186 -16.94 -1.28 -3.89
CA GLU A 186 -18.26 -0.71 -3.62
C GLU A 186 -18.15 0.65 -2.90
N ASP A 187 -17.34 0.74 -1.85
CA ASP A 187 -17.19 1.96 -1.05
C ASP A 187 -16.67 3.13 -1.91
N PHE A 188 -15.71 2.90 -2.81
CA PHE A 188 -15.28 3.92 -3.77
C PHE A 188 -16.39 4.31 -4.78
N THR A 189 -17.39 3.48 -5.07
CA THR A 189 -18.55 3.91 -5.89
C THR A 189 -19.51 4.86 -5.15
N ARG A 190 -19.43 4.95 -3.81
CA ARG A 190 -20.22 5.91 -3.00
C ARG A 190 -19.73 7.35 -3.17
N ASP A 191 -18.49 7.53 -3.61
CA ASP A 191 -17.89 8.84 -3.83
C ASP A 191 -18.35 9.49 -5.14
N ARG A 192 -18.51 10.82 -5.11
CA ARG A 192 -18.71 11.63 -6.33
C ARG A 192 -17.41 11.83 -7.13
N THR A 193 -16.27 11.69 -6.48
CA THR A 193 -14.94 11.90 -7.07
C THR A 193 -13.96 10.83 -6.59
N PRO A 194 -14.12 9.54 -6.97
CA PRO A 194 -13.29 8.45 -6.44
C PRO A 194 -11.79 8.68 -6.61
N GLU A 195 -11.38 9.33 -7.70
CA GLU A 195 -9.98 9.70 -7.96
C GLU A 195 -9.36 10.56 -6.83
N ARG A 196 -10.15 11.45 -6.22
CA ARG A 196 -9.69 12.35 -5.14
C ARG A 196 -9.40 11.56 -3.87
N GLU A 197 -10.28 10.61 -3.53
CA GLU A 197 -10.14 9.79 -2.32
C GLU A 197 -9.13 8.67 -2.53
N LEU A 198 -9.10 8.04 -3.71
CA LEU A 198 -8.08 7.06 -4.10
C LEU A 198 -6.67 7.67 -4.01
N CYS A 199 -6.49 8.92 -4.49
CA CYS A 199 -5.25 9.65 -4.27
C CYS A 199 -4.94 9.82 -2.78
N ILE A 200 -5.91 10.09 -1.90
CA ILE A 200 -5.66 10.20 -0.45
C ILE A 200 -5.19 8.85 0.11
N TRP A 201 -5.89 7.76 -0.21
CA TRP A 201 -5.54 6.40 0.21
C TRP A 201 -4.17 5.94 -0.30
N GLU A 202 -3.80 6.25 -1.54
CA GLU A 202 -2.45 5.99 -2.08
C GLU A 202 -1.35 6.71 -1.27
N HIS A 203 -1.61 7.93 -0.78
CA HIS A 203 -0.63 8.69 0.00
C HIS A 203 -0.60 8.29 1.49
N ILE A 204 -1.72 7.84 2.07
CA ILE A 204 -1.74 7.15 3.37
C ILE A 204 -0.88 5.88 3.27
N THR A 205 -1.14 5.05 2.27
CA THR A 205 -0.43 3.78 2.04
C THR A 205 1.07 4.00 1.83
N LYS A 206 1.46 4.97 1.00
CA LYS A 206 2.87 5.36 0.81
C LYS A 206 3.56 5.77 2.11
N ALA A 207 2.90 6.58 2.93
CA ALA A 207 3.46 7.06 4.19
C ALA A 207 3.57 5.92 5.23
N TYR A 208 2.56 5.04 5.30
CA TYR A 208 2.56 3.87 6.18
C TYR A 208 3.74 2.93 5.87
N LEU A 209 3.98 2.66 4.58
CA LEU A 209 5.10 1.85 4.09
C LEU A 209 6.48 2.55 4.19
N THR A 210 6.61 3.65 4.93
CA THR A 210 7.92 4.23 5.32
C THR A 210 8.41 3.77 6.69
N ILE A 211 7.58 3.03 7.45
CA ILE A 211 7.99 2.41 8.70
C ILE A 211 8.74 1.12 8.36
N GLU A 212 9.96 0.97 8.85
CA GLU A 212 10.84 -0.16 8.54
C GLU A 212 10.56 -1.34 9.49
N GLU A 213 10.13 -1.06 10.72
CA GLU A 213 9.91 -2.03 11.80
C GLU A 213 8.51 -2.68 11.77
N ILE A 214 7.64 -2.30 10.82
CA ILE A 214 6.20 -2.59 10.88
C ILE A 214 5.85 -4.10 10.75
N GLU A 215 6.73 -4.91 10.18
CA GLU A 215 6.54 -6.38 10.06
C GLU A 215 6.69 -7.10 11.41
N ILE A 216 7.47 -6.52 12.33
CA ILE A 216 7.69 -7.05 13.69
C ILE A 216 6.98 -6.23 14.78
N ALA A 217 6.31 -5.13 14.41
CA ALA A 217 5.57 -4.28 15.33
C ALA A 217 4.27 -4.94 15.82
N SER A 218 3.81 -4.57 17.02
CA SER A 218 2.49 -4.98 17.53
C SER A 218 1.35 -4.34 16.72
N ASP A 219 0.19 -5.00 16.70
CA ASP A 219 -0.96 -4.51 15.94
C ASP A 219 -1.50 -3.18 16.49
N ASP A 220 -1.36 -2.91 17.79
CA ASP A 220 -1.67 -1.59 18.38
C ASP A 220 -0.81 -0.46 17.77
N PHE A 221 0.49 -0.71 17.57
CA PHE A 221 1.40 0.25 16.92
C PHE A 221 1.03 0.44 15.44
N LYS A 222 0.67 -0.64 14.74
CA LYS A 222 0.19 -0.60 13.35
C LYS A 222 -1.09 0.24 13.23
N LEU A 223 -2.04 0.03 14.13
CA LEU A 223 -3.31 0.76 14.17
C LEU A 223 -3.12 2.23 14.57
N GLU A 224 -2.24 2.55 15.52
CA GLU A 224 -1.90 3.94 15.85
C GLU A 224 -1.22 4.65 14.66
N ALA A 225 -0.28 4.00 13.98
CA ALA A 225 0.36 4.52 12.78
C ALA A 225 -0.65 4.84 11.66
N PHE A 226 -1.61 3.94 11.44
CA PHE A 226 -2.67 4.12 10.45
C PHE A 226 -3.65 5.24 10.86
N ALA A 227 -4.07 5.30 12.12
CA ALA A 227 -4.95 6.36 12.65
C ALA A 227 -4.30 7.76 12.56
N LEU A 228 -3.02 7.86 12.89
CA LEU A 228 -2.21 9.08 12.72
C LEU A 228 -2.23 9.57 11.27
N LEU A 229 -2.09 8.67 10.29
CA LEU A 229 -2.10 9.01 8.86
C LEU A 229 -3.50 9.35 8.34
N LEU A 230 -4.56 8.70 8.83
CA LEU A 230 -5.94 9.07 8.54
C LEU A 230 -6.23 10.50 8.98
N LEU A 231 -5.90 10.88 10.23
CA LEU A 231 -6.08 12.24 10.73
C LEU A 231 -5.21 13.27 9.97
N ARG A 232 -4.00 12.88 9.57
CA ARG A 232 -3.11 13.72 8.75
C ARG A 232 -3.60 13.91 7.31
N SER A 233 -4.54 13.09 6.83
CA SER A 233 -5.19 13.35 5.54
C SER A 233 -6.13 14.57 5.60
N THR A 234 -6.80 14.78 6.73
CA THR A 234 -7.73 15.90 6.96
C THR A 234 -7.08 17.13 7.59
N SER A 235 -6.06 16.93 8.44
CA SER A 235 -5.45 17.96 9.31
C SER A 235 -3.93 18.08 9.10
N THR A 236 -3.32 19.18 9.54
CA THR A 236 -1.87 19.39 9.49
C THR A 236 -1.12 18.51 10.49
N THR A 237 0.18 18.28 10.25
CA THR A 237 1.08 17.62 11.22
C THR A 237 1.11 18.31 12.59
N ALA A 238 0.84 19.62 12.68
CA ALA A 238 0.83 20.34 13.96
C ALA A 238 -0.45 20.05 14.76
N GLU A 239 -1.62 20.09 14.11
CA GLU A 239 -2.92 19.80 14.74
C GLU A 239 -2.99 18.34 15.22
N VAL A 240 -2.60 17.37 14.39
CA VAL A 240 -2.62 15.94 14.77
C VAL A 240 -1.72 15.66 15.98
N LEU A 241 -0.57 16.34 16.08
CA LEU A 241 0.36 16.17 17.22
C LEU A 241 -0.04 16.98 18.46
N ALA A 242 -1.02 17.88 18.37
CA ALA A 242 -1.60 18.58 19.50
C ALA A 242 -2.83 17.84 20.09
N ASP A 243 -3.64 17.23 19.21
CA ASP A 243 -4.91 16.60 19.60
C ASP A 243 -4.78 15.11 20.02
N MET A 244 -3.72 14.39 19.63
CA MET A 244 -3.54 12.97 19.96
C MET A 244 -2.66 12.69 21.18
N THR A 245 -3.11 11.75 22.02
CA THR A 245 -2.27 11.08 23.02
C THR A 245 -1.56 9.88 22.39
N LEU A 246 -0.26 10.05 22.08
CA LEU A 246 0.58 8.99 21.52
C LEU A 246 0.85 7.89 22.57
N ARG A 247 0.70 6.62 22.19
CA ARG A 247 0.87 5.45 23.07
C ARG A 247 2.09 4.60 22.73
N HIS A 248 2.34 4.37 21.44
CA HIS A 248 3.42 3.53 20.91
C HIS A 248 4.42 4.34 20.07
N PHE A 249 4.06 5.58 19.70
CA PHE A 249 4.98 6.54 19.05
C PHE A 249 5.58 7.56 20.01
N THR A 250 6.85 7.92 19.79
CA THR A 250 7.42 9.17 20.30
C THR A 250 6.96 10.34 19.44
N TYR A 251 6.91 11.57 19.99
CA TYR A 251 6.66 12.77 19.20
C TYR A 251 7.60 12.91 17.98
N LYS A 252 8.86 12.47 18.11
CA LYS A 252 9.85 12.51 17.01
C LYS A 252 9.54 11.49 15.90
N SER A 253 9.14 10.26 16.25
CA SER A 253 8.76 9.24 15.27
C SER A 253 7.40 9.52 14.64
N ALA A 254 6.40 9.95 15.42
CA ALA A 254 5.11 10.39 14.90
C ALA A 254 5.29 11.55 13.91
N LYS A 255 6.05 12.58 14.28
CA LYS A 255 6.33 13.71 13.37
C LYS A 255 6.98 13.26 12.05
N ARG A 256 7.92 12.29 12.07
CA ARG A 256 8.51 11.73 10.84
C ARG A 256 7.46 11.03 9.97
N LEU A 257 6.62 10.17 10.57
CA LEU A 257 5.52 9.49 9.87
C LEU A 257 4.53 10.49 9.24
N LEU A 258 4.11 11.50 9.99
CA LEU A 258 3.18 12.53 9.52
C LEU A 258 3.79 13.50 8.49
N GLN A 259 5.12 13.52 8.35
CA GLN A 259 5.85 14.23 7.30
C GLN A 259 6.04 13.39 6.03
N ALA A 260 5.88 12.06 6.09
CA ALA A 260 5.90 11.18 4.92
C ALA A 260 4.60 11.26 4.09
N TYR A 261 3.50 11.79 4.65
CA TYR A 261 2.28 12.04 3.89
C TYR A 261 2.41 13.31 3.03
N GLU A 262 2.55 13.11 1.72
CA GLU A 262 2.99 14.13 0.75
C GLU A 262 1.92 15.19 0.41
N LEU A 263 0.64 14.91 0.69
CA LEU A 263 -0.46 15.83 0.35
C LEU A 263 -0.67 16.92 1.43
N LYS A 264 -1.15 18.08 0.96
CA LYS A 264 -1.76 19.08 1.84
C LYS A 264 -3.03 18.48 2.50
N PRO A 265 -3.35 18.87 3.75
CA PRO A 265 -4.60 18.47 4.41
C PRO A 265 -5.82 18.81 3.56
N LYS A 266 -6.84 17.95 3.59
CA LYS A 266 -8.12 18.10 2.89
C LYS A 266 -9.27 17.82 3.86
N PRO A 267 -9.76 18.82 4.61
CA PRO A 267 -10.86 18.61 5.55
C PRO A 267 -12.14 18.14 4.85
N LEU A 268 -12.97 17.40 5.57
CA LEU A 268 -14.25 16.88 5.07
C LEU A 268 -15.31 18.00 5.02
N LEU A 269 -15.89 18.23 3.85
CA LEU A 269 -16.89 19.28 3.62
C LEU A 269 -18.30 18.77 3.97
N VAL A 270 -18.64 18.81 5.26
CA VAL A 270 -19.98 18.44 5.75
C VAL A 270 -21.03 19.45 5.28
N THR A 271 -21.94 19.01 4.41
CA THR A 271 -23.06 19.85 3.93
C THR A 271 -24.31 19.58 4.78
N THR A 272 -24.66 20.49 5.68
CA THR A 272 -25.90 20.38 6.46
C THR A 272 -27.11 20.74 5.59
N LYS A 273 -28.03 19.78 5.39
CA LYS A 273 -29.37 20.12 4.89
C LYS A 273 -30.09 20.96 5.96
N ARG A 274 -30.51 22.18 5.62
CA ARG A 274 -31.38 22.98 6.50
C ARG A 274 -32.66 22.19 6.80
N PRO A 275 -33.17 22.20 8.05
CA PRO A 275 -34.44 21.55 8.37
C PRO A 275 -35.60 22.27 7.68
N VAL A 276 -36.59 21.50 7.22
CA VAL A 276 -37.64 21.95 6.30
C VAL A 276 -38.65 22.92 6.94
N TRP A 277 -38.66 23.07 8.27
CA TRP A 277 -39.58 23.96 8.99
C TRP A 277 -39.23 25.45 8.89
N ALA A 278 -38.11 25.82 8.26
CA ALA A 278 -37.69 27.22 8.07
C ALA A 278 -38.46 27.96 6.95
N THR A 279 -39.80 27.87 6.98
CA THR A 279 -40.72 28.65 6.13
C THR A 279 -41.67 29.42 7.04
N ILE A 280 -41.16 30.52 7.63
CA ILE A 280 -41.99 31.48 8.33
C ILE A 280 -42.71 32.31 7.26
N ASN A 281 -44.02 32.11 7.11
CA ASN A 281 -44.85 33.02 6.33
C ASN A 281 -44.89 34.36 7.06
N LEU A 282 -44.30 35.39 6.45
CA LEU A 282 -44.58 36.78 6.77
C LEU A 282 -45.77 37.21 5.91
N ASN A 283 -46.93 37.36 6.57
CA ASN A 283 -48.04 38.19 6.09
C ASN A 283 -47.80 39.65 6.51
#